data_AF-A0A2H3DPP8-F1
#
_entry.id   AF-A0A2H3DPP8-F1
#
_cell.length_a   1.000
_cell.length_b   1.000
_cell.length_c   1.000
_cell.angle_alpha   90.00
_cell.angle_beta   90.00
_cell.angle_gamma   90.00
#
_symmetry.space_group_name_H-M   'P 1'
#
loop_
_entity.id
_entity.type
_entity.pdbx_description
1 polymer ?
#
loop_
_entity_poly.entity_id
_entity_poly.type
_entity_poly.pdbx_seq_one_letter_code
_entity_poly.pdbx_strand_id
1 'polypeptide(L)'
;FGDDAEGGLWDLWSTINDKAERTKSDDDIVHGKLVELVDAIKHLESPTNDAGEKSKCWEMTLWEHLPIFGANMRESWNSPKRERWVNLNAFVARLTAARVYDFELYAIWQLRDALEEPVEESGEEVTDSSFDAKIPAAVQWIFYCGELIYTSKREYEHGPRVGDPARGGELWKGDKRGFCEERWGFWKNRFAELQ
;
A
#
# COMPACT_ATOMS: atom_id res chain seq x y z
N PHE A 1 -7.39 -7.74 27.79
CA PHE A 1 -6.18 -7.66 26.96
C PHE A 1 -5.75 -6.21 26.96
N GLY A 2 -4.67 -5.87 27.68
CA GLY A 2 -4.22 -4.48 27.91
C GLY A 2 -3.12 -4.03 26.94
N ASP A 3 -2.56 -2.83 27.16
CA ASP A 3 -1.52 -2.15 26.35
C ASP A 3 -0.36 -3.03 25.86
N ASP A 4 -0.04 -4.11 26.59
CA ASP A 4 1.00 -5.10 26.25
C ASP A 4 0.71 -5.87 24.94
N ALA A 5 -0.57 -6.15 24.63
CA ALA A 5 -0.95 -6.86 23.40
C ALA A 5 -0.89 -5.94 22.16
N GLU A 6 -1.19 -4.65 22.34
CA GLU A 6 -1.05 -3.65 21.29
C GLU A 6 0.42 -3.44 20.92
N GLY A 7 1.30 -3.29 21.92
CA GLY A 7 2.75 -3.21 21.70
C GLY A 7 3.30 -4.43 20.98
N GLY A 8 2.92 -5.65 21.39
CA GLY A 8 3.37 -6.87 20.72
C GLY A 8 2.91 -6.99 19.26
N LEU A 9 1.68 -6.55 18.94
CA LEU A 9 1.19 -6.48 17.56
C LEU A 9 1.94 -5.44 16.74
N TRP A 10 2.21 -4.29 17.34
CA TRP A 10 2.99 -3.22 16.70
C TRP A 10 4.39 -3.71 16.31
N ASP A 11 5.07 -4.40 17.21
CA ASP A 11 6.41 -4.95 16.98
C ASP A 11 6.41 -6.06 15.91
N LEU A 12 5.38 -6.91 15.91
CA LEU A 12 5.20 -7.94 14.88
C LEU A 12 5.08 -7.32 13.49
N TRP A 13 4.16 -6.35 13.32
CA TRP A 13 3.94 -5.70 12.03
C TRP A 13 5.15 -4.90 11.58
N SER A 14 5.78 -4.16 12.51
CA SER A 14 7.03 -3.43 12.24
C SER A 14 8.12 -4.36 11.75
N THR A 15 8.27 -5.55 12.36
CA THR A 15 9.28 -6.54 11.94
C THR A 15 9.05 -7.07 10.52
N ILE A 16 7.79 -7.36 10.17
CA ILE A 16 7.42 -7.82 8.82
C ILE A 16 7.69 -6.72 7.79
N ASN A 17 7.24 -5.49 8.06
CA ASN A 17 7.44 -4.34 7.18
C ASN A 17 8.94 -4.03 7.02
N ASP A 18 9.70 -4.05 8.11
CA ASP A 18 11.14 -3.84 8.11
C ASP A 18 11.88 -4.88 7.24
N LYS A 19 11.42 -6.13 7.26
CA LYS A 19 11.98 -7.19 6.42
C LYS A 19 11.59 -6.99 4.95
N ALA A 20 10.35 -6.64 4.66
CA ALA A 20 9.88 -6.32 3.32
C ALA A 20 10.67 -5.16 2.70
N GLU A 21 10.84 -4.06 3.41
CA GLU A 21 11.60 -2.89 2.96
C GLU A 21 13.07 -3.20 2.62
N ARG A 22 13.70 -4.10 3.37
CA ARG A 22 15.10 -4.50 3.16
C ARG A 22 15.26 -5.58 2.07
N THR A 23 14.17 -6.09 1.53
CA THR A 23 14.17 -7.16 0.52
C THR A 23 13.96 -6.53 -0.85
N LYS A 24 14.84 -6.79 -1.82
CA LYS A 24 14.70 -6.21 -3.16
C LYS A 24 13.33 -6.52 -3.77
N SER A 25 12.77 -5.55 -4.49
CA SER A 25 11.42 -5.66 -5.08
C SER A 25 11.25 -6.83 -6.04
N ASP A 26 12.33 -7.27 -6.68
CA ASP A 26 12.40 -8.41 -7.60
C ASP A 26 12.68 -9.76 -6.92
N ASP A 27 12.88 -9.79 -5.60
CA ASP A 27 12.99 -11.04 -4.83
C ASP A 27 11.58 -11.60 -4.53
N ASP A 28 10.99 -12.21 -5.57
CA ASP A 28 9.65 -12.81 -5.50
C ASP A 28 9.55 -13.90 -4.43
N ILE A 29 10.64 -14.60 -4.13
CA ILE A 29 10.65 -15.69 -3.14
C ILE A 29 10.44 -15.13 -1.73
N VAL A 30 11.21 -14.12 -1.35
CA VAL A 30 11.11 -13.56 0.00
C VAL A 30 9.81 -12.78 0.15
N HIS A 31 9.43 -11.96 -0.83
CA HIS A 31 8.14 -11.24 -0.79
C HIS A 31 6.95 -12.19 -0.74
N GLY A 32 6.96 -13.26 -1.54
CA GLY A 32 5.92 -14.30 -1.53
C GLY A 32 5.78 -14.96 -0.15
N LYS A 33 6.90 -15.34 0.48
CA LYS A 33 6.88 -15.92 1.83
C LYS A 33 6.38 -14.95 2.90
N LEU A 34 6.66 -13.66 2.78
CA LEU A 34 6.11 -12.66 3.71
C LEU A 34 4.59 -12.52 3.53
N VAL A 35 4.09 -12.56 2.30
CA VAL A 35 2.64 -12.55 2.02
C VAL A 35 1.99 -13.81 2.59
N GLU A 36 2.56 -14.99 2.34
CA GLU A 36 2.10 -16.26 2.91
C GLU A 36 2.11 -16.24 4.44
N LEU A 37 3.12 -15.62 5.06
CA LEU A 37 3.19 -15.48 6.51
C LEU A 37 2.05 -14.61 7.05
N VAL A 38 1.76 -13.46 6.44
CA VAL A 38 0.65 -12.59 6.86
C VAL A 38 -0.69 -13.30 6.65
N ASP A 39 -0.84 -14.03 5.53
CA ASP A 39 -2.03 -14.83 5.26
C ASP A 39 -2.22 -15.96 6.29
N ALA A 40 -1.15 -16.68 6.62
CA ALA A 40 -1.18 -17.71 7.65
C ALA A 40 -1.56 -17.13 9.01
N ILE A 41 -1.02 -15.96 9.38
CA ILE A 41 -1.39 -15.25 10.62
C ILE A 41 -2.88 -14.90 10.59
N LYS A 42 -3.41 -14.41 9.47
CA LYS A 42 -4.83 -14.05 9.33
C LYS A 42 -5.78 -15.23 9.57
N HIS A 43 -5.33 -16.44 9.24
CA HIS A 43 -6.09 -17.67 9.39
C HIS A 43 -5.85 -18.41 10.72
N LEU A 44 -5.06 -17.85 11.63
CA LEU A 44 -4.93 -18.40 12.99
C LEU A 44 -6.25 -18.30 13.75
N GLU A 45 -6.50 -19.27 14.63
CA GLU A 45 -7.62 -19.21 15.55
C GLU A 45 -7.40 -18.08 16.57
N SER A 46 -8.35 -17.14 16.64
CA SER A 46 -8.32 -16.07 17.63
C SER A 46 -8.45 -16.66 19.04
N PRO A 47 -7.56 -16.32 19.99
CA PRO A 47 -7.70 -16.74 21.38
C PRO A 47 -9.03 -16.25 21.95
N THR A 48 -9.69 -17.10 22.74
CA THR A 48 -10.95 -16.77 23.41
C THR A 48 -10.74 -16.59 24.92
N ASN A 49 -11.60 -15.80 25.55
CA ASN A 49 -11.70 -15.74 27.01
C ASN A 49 -12.56 -16.91 27.55
N ASP A 50 -12.70 -17.00 28.88
CA ASP A 50 -13.50 -18.05 29.54
C ASP A 50 -14.99 -18.06 29.13
N ALA A 51 -15.50 -16.94 28.59
CA ALA A 51 -16.86 -16.83 28.06
C ALA A 51 -16.97 -17.21 26.58
N GLY A 52 -15.86 -17.61 25.94
CA GLY A 52 -15.80 -17.96 24.52
C GLY A 52 -15.73 -16.75 23.58
N GLU A 53 -15.54 -15.54 24.11
CA GLU A 53 -15.43 -14.33 23.28
C GLU A 53 -14.02 -14.22 22.69
N LYS A 54 -13.94 -13.97 21.39
CA LYS A 54 -12.65 -13.79 20.71
C LYS A 54 -11.94 -12.53 21.18
N SER A 55 -10.62 -12.63 21.33
CA SER A 55 -9.74 -11.51 21.65
C SER A 55 -9.81 -10.45 20.56
N LYS A 56 -9.80 -9.18 20.98
CA LYS A 56 -9.85 -8.02 20.10
C LYS A 56 -8.75 -7.03 20.40
N CYS A 57 -8.38 -6.25 19.40
CA CYS A 57 -7.60 -5.04 19.53
C CYS A 57 -8.21 -3.98 18.59
N TRP A 58 -8.39 -2.75 19.09
CA TRP A 58 -9.11 -1.67 18.38
C TRP A 58 -10.47 -2.13 17.82
N GLU A 59 -11.26 -2.82 18.64
CA GLU A 59 -12.57 -3.41 18.28
C GLU A 59 -12.55 -4.46 17.15
N MET A 60 -11.38 -4.81 16.62
CA MET A 60 -11.20 -5.79 15.56
C MET A 60 -10.77 -7.13 16.16
N THR A 61 -11.39 -8.22 15.69
CA THR A 61 -11.00 -9.58 16.11
C THR A 61 -9.57 -9.88 15.73
N LEU A 62 -8.78 -10.32 16.71
CA LEU A 62 -7.38 -10.68 16.54
C LEU A 62 -7.22 -11.76 15.44
N TRP A 63 -6.15 -11.66 14.65
CA TRP A 63 -5.84 -12.51 13.50
C TRP A 63 -6.79 -12.32 12.31
N GLU A 64 -8.08 -12.57 12.48
CA GLU A 64 -9.09 -12.51 11.42
C GLU A 64 -9.08 -11.19 10.64
N HIS A 65 -8.95 -10.06 11.36
CA HIS A 65 -8.98 -8.72 10.77
C HIS A 65 -7.62 -8.01 10.79
N LEU A 66 -6.57 -8.65 11.30
CA LEU A 66 -5.22 -8.07 11.42
C LEU A 66 -5.24 -6.65 12.04
N PRO A 67 -5.71 -6.49 13.30
CA PRO A 67 -5.77 -5.19 13.96
C PRO A 67 -4.42 -4.48 13.93
N ILE A 68 -4.45 -3.15 13.89
CA ILE A 68 -3.28 -2.24 13.86
C ILE A 68 -2.46 -2.32 12.56
N PHE A 69 -2.51 -3.42 11.78
CA PHE A 69 -1.61 -3.61 10.63
C PHE A 69 -1.65 -2.46 9.62
N GLY A 70 -2.83 -1.95 9.27
CA GLY A 70 -2.97 -0.79 8.39
C GLY A 70 -2.40 0.51 8.97
N ALA A 71 -2.52 0.74 10.27
CA ALA A 71 -1.96 1.90 10.95
C ALA A 71 -0.43 1.82 11.04
N ASN A 72 0.09 0.64 11.40
CA ASN A 72 1.52 0.36 11.42
C ASN A 72 2.14 0.50 10.02
N MET A 73 1.50 -0.07 9.00
CA MET A 73 1.93 0.09 7.60
C MET A 73 1.95 1.57 7.19
N ARG A 74 0.99 2.38 7.66
CA ARG A 74 0.96 3.81 7.37
C ARG A 74 2.16 4.55 7.97
N GLU A 75 2.68 4.13 9.11
CA GLU A 75 3.91 4.71 9.67
C GLU A 75 5.14 4.42 8.81
N SER A 76 5.30 3.17 8.37
CA SER A 76 6.31 2.79 7.37
C SER A 76 6.15 3.62 6.09
N TRP A 77 4.91 3.85 5.66
CA TRP A 77 4.59 4.64 4.47
C TRP A 77 4.96 6.13 4.59
N ASN A 78 4.83 6.70 5.79
CA ASN A 78 5.08 8.13 6.05
C ASN A 78 6.58 8.45 6.29
N SER A 79 7.41 7.44 6.60
CA SER A 79 8.84 7.62 6.87
C SER A 79 9.74 6.82 5.90
N PRO A 80 9.56 6.96 4.58
CA PRO A 80 10.25 6.10 3.63
C PRO A 80 11.76 6.34 3.66
N LYS A 81 12.52 5.28 3.94
CA LYS A 81 13.95 5.26 3.56
C LYS A 81 13.98 5.13 2.04
N ARG A 82 14.42 6.19 1.34
CA ARG A 82 14.31 6.35 -0.13
C ARG A 82 14.68 5.09 -0.92
N GLU A 83 15.77 4.41 -0.53
CA GLU A 83 16.29 3.20 -1.16
C GLU A 83 15.36 1.97 -1.07
N ARG A 84 14.38 1.99 -0.16
CA ARG A 84 13.52 0.86 0.20
C ARG A 84 12.07 1.05 -0.23
N TRP A 85 11.76 2.20 -0.83
CA TRP A 85 10.39 2.55 -1.17
C TRP A 85 9.76 1.60 -2.17
N VAL A 86 10.52 1.26 -3.23
CA VAL A 86 10.09 0.33 -4.27
C VAL A 86 9.83 -1.05 -3.67
N ASN A 87 10.68 -1.48 -2.72
CA ASN A 87 10.56 -2.78 -2.05
C ASN A 87 9.29 -2.86 -1.21
N LEU A 88 8.97 -1.83 -0.44
CA LEU A 88 7.74 -1.78 0.36
C LEU A 88 6.50 -1.81 -0.54
N ASN A 89 6.51 -1.05 -1.64
CA ASN A 89 5.43 -1.07 -2.63
C ASN A 89 5.26 -2.45 -3.25
N ALA A 90 6.36 -3.15 -3.52
CA ALA A 90 6.34 -4.51 -4.05
C ALA A 90 5.63 -5.47 -3.08
N PHE A 91 5.92 -5.39 -1.78
CA PHE A 91 5.27 -6.21 -0.75
C PHE A 91 3.77 -5.89 -0.61
N VAL A 92 3.44 -4.61 -0.48
CA VAL A 92 2.06 -4.15 -0.25
C VAL A 92 1.17 -4.39 -1.47
N ALA A 93 1.71 -4.25 -2.68
CA ALA A 93 1.01 -4.62 -3.90
C ALA A 93 0.70 -6.13 -3.93
N ARG A 94 1.65 -7.00 -3.55
CA ARG A 94 1.41 -8.45 -3.48
C ARG A 94 0.40 -8.84 -2.39
N LEU A 95 0.43 -8.21 -1.21
CA LEU A 95 -0.62 -8.42 -0.19
C LEU A 95 -2.02 -8.09 -0.72
N THR A 96 -2.12 -6.98 -1.47
CA THR A 96 -3.38 -6.53 -2.09
C THR A 96 -3.82 -7.48 -3.19
N ALA A 97 -2.90 -7.88 -4.08
CA ALA A 97 -3.14 -8.83 -5.16
C ALA A 97 -3.63 -10.19 -4.64
N ALA A 98 -3.02 -10.68 -3.57
CA ALA A 98 -3.39 -11.92 -2.91
C ALA A 98 -4.66 -11.83 -2.04
N ARG A 99 -5.29 -10.65 -1.95
CA ARG A 99 -6.48 -10.39 -1.11
C ARG A 99 -6.27 -10.70 0.39
N VAL A 100 -5.02 -10.64 0.85
CA VAL A 100 -4.66 -10.83 2.27
C VAL A 100 -5.04 -9.58 3.06
N TYR A 101 -4.67 -8.41 2.56
CA TYR A 101 -5.06 -7.11 3.13
C TYR A 101 -5.23 -6.08 2.01
N ASP A 102 -6.24 -5.23 2.13
CA ASP A 102 -6.60 -4.25 1.10
C ASP A 102 -5.82 -2.95 1.26
N PHE A 103 -4.86 -2.71 0.36
CA PHE A 103 -4.15 -1.44 0.24
C PHE A 103 -4.39 -0.79 -1.14
N GLU A 104 -5.52 -1.04 -1.82
CA GLU A 104 -5.78 -0.47 -3.15
C GLU A 104 -5.67 1.08 -3.17
N LEU A 105 -5.98 1.75 -2.05
CA LEU A 105 -5.84 3.20 -1.95
C LEU A 105 -4.38 3.67 -2.10
N TYR A 106 -3.42 2.84 -1.69
CA TYR A 106 -1.99 3.15 -1.82
C TYR A 106 -1.57 3.06 -3.29
N ALA A 107 -2.20 2.18 -4.09
CA ALA A 107 -2.02 2.17 -5.54
C ALA A 107 -2.40 3.53 -6.15
N ILE A 108 -3.53 4.11 -5.74
CA ILE A 108 -3.94 5.44 -6.21
C ILE A 108 -2.91 6.49 -5.83
N TRP A 109 -2.40 6.47 -4.60
CA TRP A 109 -1.38 7.44 -4.18
C TRP A 109 -0.11 7.32 -5.02
N GLN A 110 0.39 6.11 -5.25
CA GLN A 110 1.62 5.95 -6.03
C GLN A 110 1.45 6.25 -7.51
N LEU A 111 0.33 5.84 -8.10
CA LEU A 111 0.04 6.15 -9.50
C LEU A 111 -0.19 7.65 -9.70
N ARG A 112 -0.86 8.32 -8.77
CA ARG A 112 -1.00 9.78 -8.78
C ARG A 112 0.36 10.46 -8.68
N ASP A 113 1.13 10.15 -7.65
CA ASP A 113 2.37 10.86 -7.37
C ASP A 113 3.42 10.64 -8.47
N ALA A 114 3.38 9.50 -9.17
CA ALA A 114 4.28 9.19 -10.27
C ALA A 114 3.80 9.68 -11.64
N LEU A 115 2.49 9.70 -11.89
CA LEU A 115 1.93 9.84 -13.24
C LEU A 115 0.91 10.95 -13.39
N GLU A 116 0.41 11.56 -12.32
CA GLU A 116 -0.57 12.65 -12.39
C GLU A 116 0.02 13.99 -12.00
N GLU A 117 1.27 14.03 -11.51
CA GLU A 117 1.96 15.28 -11.21
C GLU A 117 2.94 15.67 -12.34
N PRO A 118 3.25 16.97 -12.50
CA PRO A 118 4.28 17.43 -13.42
C PRO A 118 5.64 16.85 -13.05
N VAL A 119 6.48 16.62 -14.06
CA VAL A 119 7.89 16.31 -13.81
C VAL A 119 8.56 17.62 -13.38
N GLU A 120 9.18 17.65 -12.20
CA GLU A 120 9.92 18.83 -11.77
C GLU A 120 11.21 18.91 -12.60
N GLU A 121 11.27 19.81 -13.59
CA GLU A 121 12.50 20.17 -14.28
C GLU A 121 13.37 21.02 -13.32
N SER A 122 14.05 20.38 -12.38
CA SER A 122 15.02 21.11 -11.55
C SER A 122 16.24 21.46 -12.41
N GLY A 123 16.40 22.75 -12.73
CA GLY A 123 17.59 23.31 -13.40
C GLY A 123 18.87 23.32 -12.56
N GLU A 124 18.89 22.58 -11.44
CA GLU A 124 20.07 22.25 -10.65
C GLU A 124 20.25 20.73 -10.72
N GLU A 125 21.50 20.26 -10.83
CA GLU A 125 21.84 18.83 -10.91
C GLU A 125 20.89 18.02 -10.02
N VAL A 126 20.08 17.16 -10.66
CA VAL A 126 19.09 16.29 -10.01
C VAL A 126 19.84 15.38 -9.05
N THR A 127 20.03 15.86 -7.82
CA THR A 127 20.48 15.07 -6.69
C THR A 127 19.27 14.46 -5.96
N ASP A 128 18.05 14.82 -6.37
CA ASP A 128 16.83 14.32 -5.75
C ASP A 128 16.34 13.02 -6.39
N SER A 129 16.93 11.94 -5.89
CA SER A 129 16.51 10.53 -5.94
C SER A 129 15.01 10.22 -5.67
N SER A 130 14.14 11.23 -5.51
CA SER A 130 12.71 11.03 -5.26
C SER A 130 11.93 10.67 -6.54
N PHE A 131 12.33 11.21 -7.71
CA PHE A 131 11.78 10.76 -9.00
C PHE A 131 12.20 9.32 -9.33
N ASP A 132 13.45 8.94 -9.01
CA ASP A 132 13.99 7.61 -9.27
C ASP A 132 13.17 6.48 -8.64
N ALA A 133 12.47 6.72 -7.53
CA ALA A 133 11.68 5.70 -6.84
C ALA A 133 10.18 5.76 -7.16
N LYS A 134 9.64 6.89 -7.61
CA LYS A 134 8.19 7.06 -7.88
C LYS A 134 7.70 6.14 -9.00
N ILE A 135 8.37 6.18 -10.15
CA ILE A 135 7.99 5.36 -11.31
C ILE A 135 8.16 3.87 -11.00
N PRO A 136 9.32 3.39 -10.48
CA PRO A 136 9.45 1.98 -10.11
C PRO A 136 8.45 1.50 -9.05
N ALA A 137 8.09 2.35 -8.07
CA ALA A 137 7.05 2.02 -7.09
C ALA A 137 5.67 1.89 -7.74
N ALA A 138 5.30 2.82 -8.63
CA ALA A 138 4.05 2.74 -9.39
C ALA A 138 4.01 1.49 -10.30
N VAL A 139 5.14 1.10 -10.89
CA VAL A 139 5.26 -0.14 -11.68
C VAL A 139 4.91 -1.38 -10.86
N GLN A 140 5.30 -1.44 -9.57
CA GLN A 140 4.94 -2.58 -8.71
C GLN A 140 3.42 -2.79 -8.64
N TRP A 141 2.66 -1.69 -8.53
CA TRP A 141 1.20 -1.75 -8.49
C TRP A 141 0.58 -2.19 -9.81
N ILE A 142 1.11 -1.74 -10.94
CA ILE A 142 0.64 -2.23 -12.25
C ILE A 142 0.98 -3.71 -12.43
N PHE A 143 2.17 -4.13 -12.03
CA PHE A 143 2.65 -5.49 -12.21
C PHE A 143 1.84 -6.50 -11.39
N TYR A 144 1.61 -6.23 -10.10
CA TYR A 144 0.90 -7.17 -9.22
C TYR A 144 -0.61 -6.94 -9.16
N CYS A 145 -1.08 -5.70 -9.29
CA CYS A 145 -2.49 -5.34 -9.13
C CYS A 145 -3.15 -4.84 -10.42
N GLY A 146 -2.49 -4.91 -11.58
CA GLY A 146 -3.00 -4.31 -12.83
C GLY A 146 -4.43 -4.74 -13.20
N GLU A 147 -4.73 -6.04 -13.11
CA GLU A 147 -6.09 -6.56 -13.37
C GLU A 147 -7.10 -6.03 -12.35
N LEU A 148 -6.72 -6.01 -11.06
CA LEU A 148 -7.57 -5.49 -9.99
C LEU A 148 -7.88 -4.01 -10.20
N ILE A 149 -6.86 -3.21 -10.49
CA ILE A 149 -6.97 -1.77 -10.75
C ILE A 149 -7.84 -1.52 -11.98
N TYR A 150 -7.60 -2.25 -13.08
CA TYR A 150 -8.32 -2.07 -14.34
C TYR A 150 -9.81 -2.40 -14.23
N THR A 151 -10.15 -3.47 -13.50
CA THR A 151 -11.53 -3.95 -13.34
C THR A 151 -12.27 -3.30 -12.17
N SER A 152 -11.54 -2.63 -11.26
CA SER A 152 -12.14 -2.01 -10.09
C SER A 152 -13.03 -0.84 -10.48
N LYS A 153 -14.25 -0.85 -9.93
CA LYS A 153 -15.18 0.29 -10.00
C LYS A 153 -15.16 1.13 -8.73
N ARG A 154 -14.22 0.85 -7.82
CA ARG A 154 -14.17 1.44 -6.49
C ARG A 154 -14.04 2.95 -6.57
N GLU A 155 -14.81 3.59 -5.71
CA GLU A 155 -14.79 5.01 -5.47
C GLU A 155 -14.70 5.22 -3.96
N TYR A 156 -13.85 6.16 -3.57
CA TYR A 156 -13.55 6.47 -2.18
C TYR A 156 -14.35 7.70 -1.76
N GLU A 157 -14.88 7.65 -0.55
CA GLU A 157 -15.55 8.80 0.06
C GLU A 157 -14.59 9.99 0.14
N HIS A 158 -15.12 11.19 -0.11
CA HIS A 158 -14.41 12.44 0.08
C HIS A 158 -15.33 13.48 0.75
N GLY A 159 -14.75 14.35 1.56
CA GLY A 159 -15.47 15.39 2.28
C GLY A 159 -14.73 15.90 3.52
N PRO A 160 -15.30 16.88 4.25
CA PRO A 160 -14.60 17.56 5.34
C PRO A 160 -14.06 16.66 6.46
N ARG A 161 -14.65 15.47 6.67
CA ARG A 161 -14.24 14.52 7.73
C ARG A 161 -13.15 13.55 7.29
N VAL A 162 -13.17 13.13 6.02
CA VAL A 162 -12.31 12.06 5.48
C VAL A 162 -11.25 12.58 4.52
N GLY A 163 -11.28 13.88 4.21
CA GLY A 163 -10.41 14.51 3.22
C GLY A 163 -10.80 14.11 1.80
N ASP A 164 -9.81 14.06 0.92
CA ASP A 164 -10.00 13.63 -0.47
C ASP A 164 -8.89 12.61 -0.86
N PRO A 165 -8.94 11.40 -0.28
CA PRO A 165 -7.81 10.48 -0.29
C PRO A 165 -7.50 9.96 -1.69
N ALA A 166 -8.50 9.84 -2.56
CA ALA A 166 -8.37 9.34 -3.93
C ALA A 166 -8.44 10.44 -5.00
N ARG A 167 -8.22 11.71 -4.60
CA ARG A 167 -8.15 12.85 -5.53
C ARG A 167 -7.15 12.62 -6.65
N GLY A 168 -7.35 13.38 -7.72
CA GLY A 168 -6.37 13.49 -8.79
C GLY A 168 -5.18 14.38 -8.47
N GLY A 169 -4.08 14.11 -9.17
CA GLY A 169 -2.94 15.00 -9.32
C GLY A 169 -3.19 16.07 -10.39
N GLU A 170 -2.28 17.02 -10.52
CA GLU A 170 -2.48 18.23 -11.33
C GLU A 170 -2.78 17.96 -12.81
N LEU A 171 -2.16 16.94 -13.40
CA LEU A 171 -2.23 16.62 -14.82
C LEU A 171 -3.45 15.77 -15.19
N TRP A 172 -4.06 15.06 -14.23
CA TRP A 172 -5.29 14.31 -14.50
C TRP A 172 -6.51 15.24 -14.33
N LYS A 173 -7.35 15.31 -15.38
CA LYS A 173 -8.48 16.25 -15.47
C LYS A 173 -9.85 15.63 -15.19
N GLY A 174 -9.90 14.34 -14.86
CA GLY A 174 -11.13 13.67 -14.47
C GLY A 174 -11.54 14.01 -13.03
N ASP A 175 -12.78 13.64 -12.67
CA ASP A 175 -13.37 13.94 -11.36
C ASP A 175 -13.48 12.73 -10.44
N LYS A 176 -13.32 11.51 -10.94
CA LYS A 176 -13.60 10.29 -10.19
C LYS A 176 -12.63 10.00 -9.03
N ARG A 177 -13.12 9.88 -7.81
CA ARG A 177 -12.31 9.56 -6.62
C ARG A 177 -12.01 8.07 -6.50
N GLY A 178 -11.36 7.49 -7.50
CA GLY A 178 -11.09 6.05 -7.53
C GLY A 178 -10.51 5.57 -8.85
N PHE A 179 -10.84 4.33 -9.20
CA PHE A 179 -10.41 3.69 -10.44
C PHE A 179 -11.48 3.84 -11.54
N CYS A 180 -11.02 4.12 -12.75
CA CYS A 180 -11.83 4.08 -13.97
C CYS A 180 -10.98 3.89 -15.22
N GLU A 181 -11.65 3.49 -16.31
CA GLU A 181 -11.03 3.28 -17.62
C GLU A 181 -10.31 4.54 -18.12
N GLU A 182 -10.88 5.73 -17.91
CA GLU A 182 -10.26 6.99 -18.31
C GLU A 182 -8.94 7.24 -17.57
N ARG A 183 -8.95 7.13 -16.23
CA ARG A 183 -7.77 7.33 -15.39
C ARG A 183 -6.70 6.27 -15.65
N TRP A 184 -7.12 5.02 -15.90
CA TRP A 184 -6.23 3.95 -16.36
C TRP A 184 -5.57 4.27 -17.70
N GLY A 185 -6.36 4.71 -18.69
CA GLY A 185 -5.84 5.13 -20.00
C GLY A 185 -4.83 6.27 -19.88
N PHE A 186 -5.11 7.24 -19.00
CA PHE A 186 -4.19 8.33 -18.68
C PHE A 186 -2.86 7.81 -18.11
N TRP A 187 -2.89 6.94 -17.08
CA TRP A 187 -1.68 6.36 -16.51
C TRP A 187 -0.85 5.57 -17.53
N LYS A 188 -1.52 4.78 -18.38
CA LYS A 188 -0.85 4.02 -19.44
C LYS A 188 -0.09 4.94 -20.41
N ASN A 189 -0.68 6.05 -20.82
CA ASN A 189 -0.03 7.03 -21.69
C ASN A 189 1.16 7.68 -20.99
N ARG A 190 0.99 8.09 -19.72
CA ARG A 190 2.05 8.71 -18.91
C ARG A 190 3.25 7.79 -18.70
N PHE A 191 3.03 6.49 -18.48
CA PHE A 191 4.13 5.55 -18.44
C PHE A 191 4.91 5.52 -19.75
N ALA A 192 4.25 5.50 -20.91
CA ALA A 192 4.91 5.46 -22.21
C ALA A 192 5.70 6.75 -22.53
N GLU A 193 5.26 7.90 -22.02
CA GLU A 193 5.96 9.18 -22.17
C GLU A 193 7.22 9.30 -21.29
N LEU A 194 7.27 8.56 -20.18
CA LEU A 194 8.34 8.62 -19.18
C LEU A 194 9.37 7.47 -19.31
N GLN A 195 9.36 6.74 -20.44
CA GLN A 195 10.34 5.69 -20.76
C GLN A 195 11.60 6.21 -21.44
#